data_AF-A0AA47PE71-F1
#
_entry.id   AF-A0AA47PE71-F1
#
_cell.length_a   1.000
_cell.length_b   1.000
_cell.length_c   1.000
_cell.angle_alpha   90.00
_cell.angle_beta   90.00
_cell.angle_gamma   90.00
#
_symmetry.space_group_name_H-M   'P 1'
#
loop_
_entity.id
_entity.type
_entity.pdbx_description
1 polymer ?
#
loop_
_entity_poly.entity_id
_entity_poly.type
_entity_poly.pdbx_seq_one_letter_code
_entity_poly.pdbx_strand_id
1 'polypeptide(L)'
;MAFQNRLALDMLLAEKGGVCAMFRDQCCTFIPNNTAPDGSITKALAGLRALSNQMAEDSGVDSPLEEWFAGMFGKWKAFMMSLFMSIAVFTAILITCGCCCIPCIRALIVKLINRALTAENDRAVQMPLLPLEEQGVDDWEKDVVV
;
A
#
# COMPACT_ATOMS: atom_id res chain seq x y z
N MET A 1 -16.19 -21.60 -48.26
CA MET A 1 -17.60 -21.80 -48.65
C MET A 1 -18.59 -20.99 -47.80
N ALA A 2 -18.48 -20.95 -46.46
CA ALA A 2 -19.44 -20.22 -45.62
C ALA A 2 -19.46 -18.68 -45.79
N PHE A 3 -18.33 -18.07 -46.17
CA PHE A 3 -18.23 -16.61 -46.33
C PHE A 3 -19.07 -16.06 -47.50
N GLN A 4 -19.09 -16.75 -48.64
CA GLN A 4 -19.88 -16.35 -49.81
C GLN A 4 -21.39 -16.39 -49.50
N ASN A 5 -21.84 -17.43 -48.79
CA ASN A 5 -23.23 -17.55 -48.35
C ASN A 5 -23.61 -16.40 -47.41
N ARG A 6 -22.70 -16.02 -46.51
CA ARG A 6 -22.93 -14.90 -45.60
C ARG A 6 -23.00 -13.56 -46.32
N LEU A 7 -22.14 -13.30 -47.29
CA LEU A 7 -22.18 -12.08 -48.09
C LEU A 7 -23.51 -11.97 -48.87
N ALA A 8 -23.99 -13.08 -49.43
CA ALA A 8 -25.30 -13.13 -50.10
C ALA A 8 -26.45 -12.87 -49.12
N LEU A 9 -26.41 -13.49 -47.94
CA LEU A 9 -27.40 -13.25 -46.86
C LEU A 9 -27.36 -11.81 -46.34
N ASP A 10 -26.18 -11.22 -46.17
CA ASP A 10 -26.01 -9.81 -45.77
C ASP A 10 -26.59 -8.87 -46.82
N MET A 11 -26.46 -9.19 -48.11
CA MET A 11 -27.07 -8.43 -49.20
C MET A 11 -28.60 -8.56 -49.22
N LEU A 12 -29.14 -9.76 -48.97
CA LEU A 12 -30.59 -9.99 -48.86
C LEU A 12 -31.19 -9.32 -47.62
N LEU A 13 -30.43 -9.24 -46.52
CA LEU A 13 -30.85 -8.64 -45.26
C LEU A 13 -30.38 -7.19 -45.12
N ALA A 14 -29.89 -6.56 -46.20
CA ALA A 14 -29.33 -5.21 -46.15
C ALA A 14 -30.35 -4.18 -45.61
N GLU A 15 -31.63 -4.33 -45.95
CA GLU A 15 -32.72 -3.47 -45.43
C GLU A 15 -32.91 -3.59 -43.90
N LYS A 16 -32.52 -4.72 -43.32
CA LYS A 16 -32.58 -4.99 -41.88
C LYS A 16 -31.24 -4.79 -41.17
N GLY A 17 -30.23 -4.25 -41.86
CA GLY A 17 -28.87 -4.05 -41.31
C GLY A 17 -27.94 -5.27 -41.46
N GLY A 18 -28.27 -6.18 -42.38
CA GLY A 18 -27.51 -7.41 -42.62
C GLY A 18 -27.77 -8.50 -41.57
N VAL A 19 -27.08 -9.62 -41.72
CA VAL A 19 -27.08 -10.77 -40.79
C VAL A 19 -26.63 -10.30 -39.40
N CYS A 20 -25.69 -9.36 -39.32
CA CYS A 20 -25.16 -8.90 -38.04
C CYS A 20 -26.18 -8.16 -37.16
N ALA A 21 -27.11 -7.42 -37.77
CA ALA A 21 -28.18 -6.74 -37.04
C ALA A 21 -29.22 -7.73 -36.45
N MET A 22 -29.41 -8.88 -37.09
CA MET A 22 -30.29 -9.96 -36.61
C MET A 22 -29.66 -10.76 -35.47
N PHE A 23 -28.37 -11.09 -35.58
CA PHE A 23 -27.67 -11.98 -34.63
C PHE A 23 -26.89 -11.25 -33.52
N ARG A 24 -26.84 -9.90 -33.55
CA ARG A 24 -26.22 -9.01 -32.56
C ARG A 24 -24.89 -9.58 -32.01
N ASP A 25 -24.89 -10.01 -30.75
CA ASP A 25 -23.70 -10.40 -30.01
C ASP A 25 -23.11 -11.75 -30.46
N GLN A 26 -23.86 -12.53 -31.25
CA GLN A 26 -23.39 -13.78 -31.86
C GLN A 26 -22.87 -13.58 -33.29
N CYS A 27 -22.84 -12.34 -33.79
CA CYS A 27 -22.32 -12.03 -35.10
C CYS A 27 -20.79 -11.84 -35.10
N CYS A 28 -20.07 -12.69 -35.84
CA CYS A 28 -18.61 -12.55 -36.02
C CYS A 28 -18.31 -11.85 -37.34
N THR A 29 -17.85 -10.60 -37.43
CA THR A 29 -17.51 -9.99 -38.73
C THR A 29 -16.23 -10.60 -39.33
N PHE A 30 -16.28 -11.05 -40.59
CA PHE A 30 -15.12 -11.59 -41.29
C PHE A 30 -14.75 -10.66 -42.44
N ILE A 31 -13.68 -9.88 -42.28
CA ILE A 31 -13.18 -8.97 -43.31
C ILE A 31 -12.11 -9.74 -44.10
N PRO A 32 -12.39 -10.16 -45.35
CA PRO A 32 -11.35 -10.76 -46.17
C PRO A 32 -10.21 -9.76 -46.33
N ASN A 33 -8.96 -10.25 -46.30
CA ASN A 33 -7.70 -9.50 -46.26
C ASN A 33 -7.22 -9.03 -44.86
N ASN A 34 -8.10 -8.86 -43.86
CA ASN A 34 -7.68 -8.42 -42.51
C ASN A 34 -7.88 -9.47 -41.39
N THR A 35 -8.85 -10.37 -41.54
CA THR A 35 -9.20 -11.42 -40.55
C THR A 35 -8.80 -12.83 -40.98
N ALA A 36 -8.07 -12.97 -42.09
CA ALA A 36 -7.45 -14.23 -42.49
C ALA A 36 -6.41 -14.68 -41.42
N PRO A 37 -6.01 -15.96 -41.37
CA PRO A 37 -4.95 -16.42 -40.46
C PRO A 37 -3.66 -15.59 -40.58
N ASP A 38 -3.36 -15.04 -41.77
CA ASP A 38 -2.23 -14.11 -42.01
C ASP A 38 -2.64 -12.63 -42.16
N GLY A 39 -3.86 -12.29 -41.75
CA GLY A 39 -4.39 -10.93 -41.82
C GLY A 39 -3.67 -9.95 -40.89
N SER A 40 -3.73 -8.66 -41.23
CA SER A 40 -3.12 -7.59 -40.42
C SER A 40 -3.66 -7.55 -38.98
N ILE A 41 -4.96 -7.80 -38.78
CA ILE A 41 -5.61 -7.72 -37.46
C ILE A 41 -5.30 -8.95 -36.60
N THR A 42 -5.28 -10.14 -37.18
CA THR A 42 -4.92 -11.38 -36.45
C THR A 42 -3.45 -11.33 -36.00
N LYS A 43 -2.55 -10.81 -36.84
CA LYS A 43 -1.15 -10.59 -36.48
C LYS A 43 -0.98 -9.54 -35.38
N ALA A 44 -1.70 -8.42 -35.45
CA ALA A 44 -1.68 -7.40 -34.40
C ALA A 44 -2.22 -7.94 -33.07
N LEU A 45 -3.32 -8.70 -33.09
CA LEU A 45 -3.90 -9.32 -31.90
C LEU A 45 -2.98 -10.39 -31.29
N ALA A 46 -2.30 -11.18 -32.13
CA ALA A 46 -1.31 -12.14 -31.68
C ALA A 46 -0.10 -11.44 -31.03
N GLY A 47 0.36 -10.33 -31.61
CA GLY A 47 1.43 -9.50 -31.03
C GLY A 47 1.03 -8.88 -29.69
N LEU A 48 -0.20 -8.39 -29.56
CA LEU A 48 -0.72 -7.86 -28.30
C LEU A 48 -0.82 -8.92 -27.20
N ARG A 49 -1.25 -10.15 -27.54
CA ARG A 49 -1.27 -11.28 -26.60
C ARG A 49 0.13 -11.73 -26.20
N ALA A 50 1.07 -11.76 -27.14
CA ALA A 50 2.47 -12.07 -26.84
C ALA A 50 3.05 -11.02 -25.88
N LEU A 51 2.79 -9.74 -26.14
CA LEU A 51 3.22 -8.64 -25.29
C LEU A 51 2.58 -8.69 -23.90
N SER A 52 1.28 -9.02 -23.79
CA SER A 52 0.62 -9.14 -22.48
C SER A 52 1.19 -10.30 -21.66
N ASN A 53 1.51 -11.42 -22.32
CA ASN A 53 2.12 -12.57 -21.65
C ASN A 53 3.55 -12.24 -21.20
N GLN A 54 4.33 -11.59 -22.06
CA GLN A 54 5.68 -11.17 -21.72
C GLN A 54 5.69 -10.13 -20.59
N MET A 55 4.75 -9.18 -20.58
CA MET A 55 4.62 -8.24 -19.45
C MET A 55 4.20 -8.95 -18.15
N ALA A 56 3.43 -10.03 -18.22
CA ALA A 56 3.11 -10.83 -17.04
C ALA A 56 4.34 -11.61 -16.53
N GLU A 57 5.13 -12.19 -17.43
CA GLU A 57 6.38 -12.88 -17.09
C GLU A 57 7.46 -11.92 -16.53
N ASP A 58 7.64 -10.76 -17.17
CA ASP A 58 8.63 -9.74 -16.76
C ASP A 58 8.20 -8.99 -15.49
N SER A 59 6.93 -9.05 -15.09
CA SER A 59 6.45 -8.40 -13.86
C SER A 59 7.00 -9.02 -12.57
N GLY A 60 7.71 -10.15 -12.65
CA GLY A 60 8.60 -10.66 -11.60
C GLY A 60 7.91 -10.98 -10.26
N VAL A 61 6.57 -10.95 -10.22
CA VAL A 61 5.77 -11.29 -9.05
C VAL A 61 5.88 -12.79 -8.75
N ASP A 62 6.01 -13.62 -9.80
CA ASP A 62 6.15 -15.07 -9.67
C ASP A 62 7.38 -15.54 -10.42
N SER A 63 8.42 -15.99 -9.72
CA SER A 63 9.23 -17.12 -10.21
C SER A 63 10.13 -17.72 -9.14
N PRO A 64 11.10 -17.03 -8.50
CA PRO A 64 12.04 -17.73 -7.61
C PRO A 64 11.52 -17.90 -6.16
N LEU A 65 10.93 -16.83 -5.64
CA LEU A 65 10.46 -16.72 -4.25
C LEU A 65 9.09 -17.39 -4.04
N GLU A 66 8.19 -17.21 -5.00
CA GLU A 66 6.86 -17.83 -5.08
C GLU A 66 6.96 -19.37 -5.14
N GLU A 67 7.87 -19.91 -5.97
CA GLU A 67 8.11 -21.35 -6.11
C GLU A 67 8.76 -21.96 -4.86
N TRP A 68 9.74 -21.27 -4.26
CA TRP A 68 10.35 -21.70 -3.00
C TRP A 68 9.33 -21.69 -1.84
N PHE A 69 8.53 -20.62 -1.73
CA PHE A 69 7.45 -20.54 -0.74
C PHE A 69 6.36 -21.58 -0.99
N ALA A 70 6.00 -21.82 -2.26
CA ALA A 70 5.05 -22.86 -2.62
C ALA A 70 5.57 -24.26 -2.29
N GLY A 71 6.88 -24.52 -2.46
CA GLY A 71 7.51 -25.77 -2.06
C GLY A 71 7.53 -25.98 -0.54
N MET A 72 7.73 -24.91 0.23
CA MET A 72 7.81 -24.97 1.69
C MET A 72 6.44 -24.98 2.38
N PHE A 73 5.46 -24.23 1.85
CA PHE A 73 4.16 -24.04 2.49
C PHE A 73 2.99 -24.67 1.74
N GLY A 74 3.20 -25.15 0.50
CA GLY A 74 2.23 -25.91 -0.28
C GLY A 74 0.85 -25.26 -0.31
N LYS A 75 -0.15 -26.01 0.16
CA LYS A 75 -1.57 -25.59 0.21
C LYS A 75 -1.85 -24.43 1.17
N TRP A 76 -0.96 -24.15 2.12
CA TRP A 76 -1.15 -23.09 3.13
C TRP A 76 -0.56 -21.74 2.73
N LYS A 77 -0.01 -21.63 1.51
CA LYS A 77 0.65 -20.42 1.00
C LYS A 77 -0.21 -19.15 1.13
N ALA A 78 -1.50 -19.22 0.80
CA ALA A 78 -2.39 -18.06 0.89
C ALA A 78 -2.58 -17.57 2.34
N PHE A 79 -2.68 -18.49 3.29
CA PHE A 79 -2.75 -18.16 4.71
C PHE A 79 -1.45 -17.55 5.22
N MET A 80 -0.30 -18.06 4.77
CA MET A 80 1.01 -17.55 5.16
C MET A 80 1.30 -16.18 4.58
N MET A 81 0.99 -15.92 3.31
CA MET A 81 1.11 -14.57 2.73
C MET A 81 0.30 -13.55 3.52
N SER A 82 -0.96 -13.86 3.86
CA SER A 82 -1.81 -12.98 4.66
C SER A 82 -1.20 -12.71 6.05
N LEU A 83 -0.66 -13.72 6.70
CA LEU A 83 0.00 -13.60 8.00
C LEU A 83 1.25 -12.71 7.93
N PHE A 84 2.12 -12.92 6.94
CA PHE A 84 3.32 -12.10 6.75
C PHE A 84 2.99 -10.64 6.46
N MET A 85 1.97 -10.39 5.62
CA MET A 85 1.51 -9.02 5.34
C MET A 85 0.97 -8.35 6.60
N SER A 86 0.21 -9.07 7.43
CA SER A 86 -0.29 -8.56 8.72
C SER A 86 0.85 -8.20 9.68
N ILE A 87 1.83 -9.10 9.83
CA ILE A 87 3.01 -8.87 10.69
C ILE A 87 3.84 -7.69 10.17
N ALA A 88 4.05 -7.59 8.86
CA ALA A 88 4.80 -6.48 8.25
C ALA A 88 4.13 -5.13 8.51
N VAL A 89 2.80 -5.04 8.37
CA VAL A 89 2.06 -3.81 8.68
C VAL A 89 2.13 -3.48 10.17
N PHE A 90 1.93 -4.47 11.05
CA PHE A 90 1.96 -4.26 12.50
C PHE A 90 3.34 -3.77 12.97
N THR A 91 4.41 -4.40 12.48
CA THR A 91 5.78 -3.98 12.79
C THR A 91 6.08 -2.59 12.26
N ALA A 92 5.65 -2.24 11.04
CA ALA A 92 5.80 -0.90 10.50
C ALA A 92 5.12 0.16 11.38
N ILE A 93 3.91 -0.12 11.89
CA ILE A 93 3.19 0.77 12.80
C ILE A 93 3.96 0.93 14.12
N LEU A 94 4.44 -0.17 14.71
CA LEU A 94 5.20 -0.13 15.96
C LEU A 94 6.52 0.64 15.80
N ILE A 95 7.23 0.43 14.70
CA ILE A 95 8.48 1.16 14.40
C ILE A 95 8.18 2.65 14.23
N THR A 96 7.17 3.01 13.44
CA THR A 96 6.79 4.41 13.18
C THR A 96 6.32 5.10 14.46
N CYS A 97 5.50 4.43 15.26
CA CYS A 97 5.04 4.94 16.55
C CYS A 97 6.20 5.06 17.54
N GLY A 98 7.08 4.06 17.62
CA GLY A 98 8.25 4.09 18.49
C GLY A 98 9.25 5.19 18.10
N CYS A 99 9.61 5.31 16.82
CA CYS A 99 10.61 6.27 16.37
C CYS A 99 10.09 7.71 16.37
N CYS A 100 8.79 7.95 16.13
CA CYS A 100 8.23 9.29 16.10
C CYS A 100 7.68 9.73 17.46
N CYS A 101 6.94 8.87 18.18
CA CYS A 101 6.25 9.29 19.39
C CYS A 101 7.20 9.43 20.59
N ILE A 102 8.23 8.58 20.71
CA ILE A 102 9.18 8.63 21.83
C ILE A 102 9.94 9.98 21.90
N PRO A 103 10.59 10.48 20.82
CA PRO A 103 11.26 11.77 20.88
C PRO A 103 10.28 12.94 20.99
N CYS A 104 9.09 12.84 20.39
CA CYS A 104 8.06 13.88 20.48
C CYS A 104 7.54 14.05 21.91
N ILE A 105 7.23 12.95 22.59
CA ILE A 105 6.76 12.97 23.98
C ILE A 105 7.86 13.52 24.90
N ARG A 106 9.11 13.10 24.72
CA ARG A 106 10.24 13.66 25.50
C ARG A 106 10.37 15.17 25.29
N ALA A 107 10.31 15.65 24.05
CA ALA A 107 10.37 17.07 23.75
C ALA A 107 9.21 17.87 24.37
N LEU A 108 8.00 17.30 24.35
CA LEU A 108 6.83 17.93 24.97
C LEU A 108 6.94 17.99 26.49
N ILE A 109 7.35 16.91 27.15
CA ILE A 109 7.55 16.87 28.61
C ILE A 109 8.58 17.91 29.03
N VAL A 110 9.73 17.98 28.35
CA VAL A 110 10.78 18.96 28.66
C VAL A 110 10.27 20.40 28.44
N LYS A 111 9.48 20.64 27.39
CA LYS A 111 8.84 21.95 27.17
C LYS A 111 7.84 22.31 28.27
N LEU A 112 7.06 21.35 28.77
CA LEU A 112 6.12 21.57 29.87
C LEU A 112 6.83 21.85 31.19
N ILE A 113 7.90 21.12 31.51
CA ILE A 113 8.73 21.36 32.69
C ILE A 113 9.36 22.77 32.61
N ASN A 114 9.95 23.13 31.47
CA ASN A 114 10.51 24.48 31.29
C ASN A 114 9.44 25.57 31.39
N ARG A 115 8.23 25.35 30.87
CA ARG A 115 7.10 26.29 31.02
C ARG A 115 6.67 26.43 32.49
N ALA A 116 6.64 25.33 33.25
CA ALA A 116 6.30 25.36 34.67
C ALA A 116 7.36 26.09 35.49
N LEU A 117 8.64 25.78 35.26
CA LEU A 117 9.77 26.43 35.94
C LEU A 117 9.90 27.91 35.57
N THR A 118 9.66 28.30 34.31
CA THR A 118 9.66 29.72 33.92
C THR A 118 8.45 30.46 34.48
N ALA A 119 7.27 29.84 34.54
CA ALA A 119 6.10 30.41 35.18
C ALA A 119 6.24 30.50 36.72
N GLU A 120 7.02 29.62 37.33
CA GLU A 120 7.41 29.71 38.74
C GLU A 120 8.48 30.79 38.94
N ASN A 121 9.50 30.85 38.08
CA ASN A 121 10.55 31.87 38.12
C ASN A 121 9.99 33.28 37.91
N ASP A 122 9.02 33.48 37.02
CA ASP A 122 8.34 34.78 36.85
C ASP A 122 7.56 35.17 38.10
N ARG A 123 6.94 34.19 38.78
CA ARG A 123 6.26 34.40 40.07
C ARG A 123 7.23 34.63 41.22
N ALA A 124 8.39 33.99 41.22
CA ALA A 124 9.45 34.18 42.20
C ALA A 124 10.14 35.54 42.01
N VAL A 125 10.32 36.00 40.77
CA VAL A 125 10.84 37.34 40.44
C VAL A 125 9.82 38.45 40.76
N GLN A 126 8.51 38.16 40.73
CA GLN A 126 7.46 39.07 41.22
C GLN A 126 7.22 39.03 42.73
N MET A 127 7.81 38.08 43.46
CA MET A 127 7.65 38.02 44.92
C MET A 127 8.69 38.95 45.55
N PRO A 128 8.29 39.98 46.33
CA PRO A 128 9.25 40.77 47.07
C PRO A 128 9.91 39.84 48.10
N LEU A 129 11.24 39.72 48.04
CA LEU A 129 12.04 39.06 49.07
C LEU A 129 11.70 39.66 50.43
N LEU A 130 10.88 38.96 51.22
CA LEU A 130 10.83 39.18 52.66
C LEU A 130 12.13 38.62 53.24
N PRO A 131 12.91 39.42 53.99
CA PRO A 131 14.09 38.92 54.66
C PRO A 131 13.60 38.06 55.82
N LEU A 132 13.62 36.73 55.65
CA LEU A 132 13.57 35.85 56.81
C LEU A 132 14.98 35.84 57.41
N GLU A 133 15.11 36.76 58.35
CA GLU A 133 16.09 36.86 59.42
C GLU A 133 16.65 35.49 59.84
N GLU A 134 17.97 35.40 59.91
CA GLU A 134 18.70 34.26 60.45
C GLU A 134 18.26 34.00 61.90
N GLN A 135 17.67 32.83 62.15
CA GLN A 135 17.66 32.23 63.48
C GLN A 135 18.10 30.77 63.38
N GLY A 136 19.36 30.54 63.74
CA GLY A 136 19.94 29.23 63.88
C GLY A 136 19.33 28.44 65.03
N VAL A 137 19.37 27.12 64.91
CA VAL A 137 19.52 26.19 66.02
C VAL A 137 20.29 24.98 65.48
N ASP A 138 21.59 24.95 65.78
CA ASP A 138 22.43 23.76 65.75
C ASP A 138 21.93 22.79 66.82
N ASP A 139 21.32 21.64 66.48
CA ASP A 139 21.32 20.44 67.34
C ASP A 139 20.69 19.20 66.65
N TRP A 140 21.47 18.40 65.91
CA TRP A 140 21.18 16.98 65.69
C TRP A 140 22.38 16.16 65.15
N GLU A 141 23.54 16.78 64.91
CA GLU A 141 24.74 16.08 64.40
C GLU A 141 25.66 15.58 65.52
N LYS A 142 25.16 14.74 66.44
CA LYS A 142 25.99 14.01 67.42
C LYS A 142 25.68 12.53 67.70
N ASP A 143 24.65 11.93 67.10
CA ASP A 143 24.24 10.55 67.45
C ASP A 143 24.44 9.49 66.35
N VAL A 144 25.36 9.69 65.39
CA VAL A 144 25.71 8.63 64.41
C VAL A 144 27.22 8.59 64.11
N VAL A 145 28.07 8.42 65.13
CA VAL A 145 29.39 7.74 65.01
C VAL A 145 29.82 7.23 66.40
N VAL A 146 29.50 5.97 66.74
CA VAL A 146 30.38 4.89 67.26
C VAL A 146 29.57 3.59 67.20
#